data_AF-A0A6M4JCG5-F1
#
_entry.id   AF-A0A6M4JCG5-F1
#
_cell.length_a   1.000
_cell.length_b   1.000
_cell.length_c   1.000
_cell.angle_alpha   90.00
_cell.angle_beta   90.00
_cell.angle_gamma   90.00
#
_symmetry.space_group_name_H-M   'P 1'
#
loop_
_entity.id
_entity.type
_entity.pdbx_description
1 polymer ?
#
loop_
_entity_poly.entity_id
_entity_poly.type
_entity_poly.pdbx_seq_one_letter_code
_entity_poly.pdbx_strand_id
1 'polypeptide(L)'
;MNQDNIQKINNTIRKLKLLSYTNPKSLKYISRFKHKQMQFLVSKIFLLFESSLSINELIKIEYELLEKNFLKDMYVDIFMKNRFTFKKEFINCKWESFAKFLFYIFQTSTYFFDKKHKVPNVFIIGGEITINEEKRRLFNEFAESLEKVSINFNFYIKQILKWVK
;
A
#
# COMPACT_ATOMS: atom_id res chain seq x y z
N MET A 1 0.28 -3.43 -20.96
CA MET A 1 1.38 -3.19 -20.00
C MET A 1 2.11 -4.50 -19.78
N ASN A 2 3.39 -4.60 -20.15
CA ASN A 2 4.08 -5.89 -20.36
C ASN A 2 4.74 -6.46 -19.10
N GLN A 3 5.07 -7.76 -19.13
CA GLN A 3 5.88 -8.45 -18.11
C GLN A 3 7.18 -7.66 -17.77
N ASP A 4 7.73 -6.94 -18.73
CA ASP A 4 8.90 -6.06 -18.59
C ASP A 4 8.72 -4.99 -17.50
N ASN A 5 7.52 -4.42 -17.38
CA ASN A 5 7.24 -3.41 -16.35
C ASN A 5 7.22 -4.01 -14.95
N ILE A 6 6.69 -5.23 -14.80
CA ILE A 6 6.72 -5.94 -13.51
C ILE A 6 8.15 -6.32 -13.15
N GLN A 7 8.94 -6.76 -14.13
CA GLN A 7 10.35 -7.06 -13.90
C GLN A 7 11.11 -5.80 -13.46
N LYS A 8 10.85 -4.66 -14.10
CA LYS A 8 11.41 -3.36 -13.70
C LYS A 8 11.02 -2.98 -12.27
N ILE A 9 9.74 -3.10 -11.92
CA ILE A 9 9.23 -2.85 -10.56
C ILE A 9 9.98 -3.73 -9.56
N ASN A 10 10.06 -5.04 -9.81
CA ASN A 10 10.75 -5.98 -8.92
C ASN A 10 12.22 -5.64 -8.76
N ASN A 11 12.91 -5.23 -9.83
CA ASN A 11 14.30 -4.79 -9.80
C ASN A 11 14.46 -3.51 -8.95
N THR A 12 13.57 -2.52 -9.12
CA THR A 12 13.60 -1.29 -8.31
C THR A 12 13.35 -1.59 -6.83
N ILE A 13 12.37 -2.45 -6.52
CA ILE A 13 12.09 -2.89 -5.14
C ILE A 13 13.27 -3.66 -4.55
N ARG A 14 13.98 -4.48 -5.34
CA ARG A 14 15.20 -5.15 -4.88
C ARG A 14 16.30 -4.16 -4.53
N LYS A 15 16.50 -3.11 -5.35
CA LYS A 15 17.46 -2.03 -5.07
C LYS A 15 17.07 -1.25 -3.80
N LEU A 16 15.80 -0.90 -3.65
CA LEU A 16 15.25 -0.28 -2.44
C LEU A 16 15.56 -1.10 -1.19
N LYS A 17 15.32 -2.41 -1.25
CA LYS A 17 15.64 -3.34 -0.16
C LYS A 17 17.13 -3.34 0.17
N LEU A 18 18.01 -3.41 -0.82
CA LEU A 18 19.46 -3.39 -0.58
C LEU A 18 19.92 -2.11 0.12
N LEU A 19 19.43 -0.95 -0.34
CA LEU A 19 19.71 0.34 0.28
C LEU A 19 19.12 0.46 1.69
N SER A 20 18.07 -0.31 1.97
CA SER A 20 17.42 -0.31 3.28
C SER A 20 18.22 -1.07 4.36
N TYR A 21 19.13 -1.97 3.98
CA TYR A 21 19.96 -2.68 4.95
C TYR A 21 21.18 -1.87 5.44
N THR A 22 21.46 -0.72 4.82
CA THR A 22 22.62 0.12 5.16
C THR A 22 22.25 1.41 5.89
N ASN A 23 20.94 1.73 6.02
CA ASN A 23 20.45 2.97 6.64
C ASN A 23 19.67 2.69 7.94
N PRO A 24 20.01 3.31 9.08
CA PRO A 24 19.30 3.14 10.35
C PRO A 24 17.78 3.40 10.28
N LYS A 25 17.33 4.39 9.50
CA LYS A 25 15.90 4.66 9.30
C LYS A 25 15.19 3.49 8.60
N SER A 26 15.86 2.85 7.66
CA SER A 26 15.32 1.69 6.98
C SER A 26 15.25 0.45 7.85
N LEU A 27 16.22 0.22 8.74
CA LEU A 27 16.13 -0.85 9.75
C LEU A 27 14.90 -0.64 10.65
N LYS A 28 14.63 0.61 11.04
CA LYS A 28 13.41 0.99 11.77
C LYS A 28 12.13 0.75 10.96
N TYR A 29 12.17 0.98 9.64
CA TYR A 29 11.05 0.64 8.75
C TYR A 29 10.79 -0.87 8.71
N ILE A 30 11.83 -1.66 8.45
CA ILE A 30 11.74 -3.13 8.36
C ILE A 30 11.20 -3.71 9.68
N SER A 31 11.67 -3.21 10.82
CA SER A 31 11.19 -3.67 12.13
C SER A 31 9.74 -3.28 12.41
N ARG A 32 9.27 -2.16 11.87
CA ARG A 32 7.89 -1.69 11.99
C ARG A 32 6.93 -2.45 11.09
N PHE A 33 7.31 -2.73 9.85
CA PHE A 33 6.57 -3.57 8.91
C PHE A 33 7.10 -5.00 8.93
N LYS A 34 6.85 -5.72 10.04
CA LYS A 34 7.39 -7.08 10.24
C LYS A 34 6.96 -8.06 9.16
N HIS A 35 5.74 -7.90 8.63
CA HIS A 35 5.25 -8.75 7.56
C HIS A 35 5.96 -8.41 6.23
N LYS A 36 6.74 -9.36 5.70
CA LYS A 36 7.55 -9.16 4.48
C LYS A 36 6.75 -8.70 3.26
N GLN A 37 5.47 -9.07 3.16
CA GLN A 37 4.61 -8.62 2.06
C GLN A 37 4.28 -7.12 2.15
N MET A 38 4.09 -6.60 3.38
CA MET A 38 3.75 -5.19 3.65
C MET A 38 4.94 -4.25 3.48
N GLN A 39 6.17 -4.78 3.60
CA GLN A 39 7.38 -4.01 3.33
C GLN A 39 7.41 -3.54 1.87
N PHE A 40 7.61 -2.23 1.70
CA PHE A 40 7.65 -1.55 0.41
C PHE A 40 6.36 -1.72 -0.42
N LEU A 41 5.22 -2.01 0.23
CA LEU A 41 3.95 -2.17 -0.47
C LEU A 41 3.53 -0.88 -1.17
N VAL A 42 3.70 0.27 -0.50
CA VAL A 42 3.37 1.58 -1.10
C VAL A 42 4.23 1.82 -2.33
N SER A 43 5.53 1.55 -2.26
CA SER A 43 6.44 1.67 -3.41
C SER A 43 6.03 0.78 -4.59
N LYS A 44 5.61 -0.46 -4.33
CA LYS A 44 5.13 -1.37 -5.39
C LYS A 44 3.90 -0.79 -6.08
N ILE A 45 2.93 -0.32 -5.30
CA ILE A 45 1.71 0.30 -5.83
C ILE A 45 2.05 1.57 -6.60
N PHE A 46 2.89 2.44 -6.05
CA PHE A 46 3.25 3.69 -6.72
C PHE A 46 3.94 3.44 -8.05
N LEU A 47 4.89 2.50 -8.11
CA LEU A 47 5.56 2.12 -9.35
C LEU A 47 4.63 1.45 -10.37
N LEU A 48 3.54 0.84 -9.90
CA LEU A 48 2.52 0.26 -10.78
C LEU A 48 1.79 1.35 -11.57
N PHE A 49 1.51 2.49 -10.94
CA PHE A 49 0.81 3.63 -11.55
C PHE A 49 1.74 4.70 -12.13
N GLU A 50 2.99 4.78 -11.65
CA GLU A 50 4.05 5.63 -12.18
C GLU A 50 5.43 4.95 -12.11
N SER A 51 5.82 4.30 -13.22
CA SER A 51 7.06 3.51 -13.29
C SER A 51 8.35 4.34 -13.38
N SER A 52 8.24 5.66 -13.54
CA SER A 52 9.38 6.58 -13.61
C SER A 52 9.87 7.09 -12.26
N LEU A 53 9.14 6.83 -11.16
CA LEU A 53 9.53 7.24 -9.82
C LEU A 53 10.93 6.73 -9.46
N SER A 54 11.77 7.65 -8.98
CA SER A 54 13.13 7.35 -8.56
C SER A 54 13.14 6.64 -7.21
N ILE A 55 14.25 5.93 -6.95
CA ILE A 55 14.47 5.26 -5.66
C ILE A 55 14.41 6.26 -4.49
N ASN A 56 14.95 7.46 -4.66
CA ASN A 56 14.99 8.47 -3.60
C ASN A 56 13.59 8.97 -3.25
N GLU A 57 12.72 9.16 -4.24
CA GLU A 57 11.31 9.51 -4.01
C GLU A 57 10.57 8.41 -3.27
N LEU A 58 10.77 7.16 -3.66
CA LEU A 58 10.15 6.00 -3.01
C LEU A 58 10.62 5.85 -1.55
N ILE A 59 11.92 6.01 -1.28
CA ILE A 59 12.46 6.01 0.09
C ILE A 59 11.78 7.10 0.93
N LYS A 60 11.65 8.31 0.39
CA LYS A 60 10.98 9.41 1.08
C LYS A 60 9.54 9.05 1.43
N ILE A 61 8.77 8.54 0.48
CA ILE A 61 7.38 8.12 0.67
C ILE A 61 7.26 7.03 1.75
N GLU A 62 8.11 6.00 1.70
CA GLU A 62 8.10 4.92 2.69
C GLU A 62 8.50 5.39 4.09
N TYR A 63 9.43 6.34 4.18
CA TYR A 63 9.83 6.91 5.46
C TYR A 63 8.77 7.85 6.05
N GLU A 64 7.98 8.54 5.23
CA GLU A 64 6.84 9.32 5.74
C GLU A 64 5.85 8.42 6.52
N LEU A 65 5.72 7.13 6.17
CA LEU A 65 4.89 6.18 6.93
C LEU A 65 5.42 5.88 8.34
N LEU A 66 6.74 6.00 8.57
CA LEU A 66 7.34 5.78 9.90
C LEU A 66 6.89 6.82 10.92
N GLU A 67 6.59 8.03 10.45
CA GLU A 67 6.24 9.19 11.27
C GLU A 67 4.74 9.19 11.64
N LYS A 68 3.94 8.36 10.97
CA LYS A 68 2.49 8.27 11.21
C LYS A 68 2.15 7.46 12.46
N ASN A 69 1.00 7.75 13.05
CA ASN A 69 0.44 6.94 14.13
C ASN A 69 -0.20 5.67 13.54
N PHE A 70 0.33 4.49 13.88
CA PHE A 70 -0.13 3.20 13.34
C PHE A 70 -1.47 2.72 13.90
N LEU A 71 -1.97 3.37 14.96
CA LEU A 71 -3.32 3.15 15.50
C LEU A 71 -4.39 3.92 14.72
N LYS A 72 -3.98 4.80 13.80
CA LYS A 72 -4.85 5.58 12.92
C LYS A 72 -4.47 5.31 11.46
N ASP A 73 -5.34 5.72 10.54
CA ASP A 73 -5.05 5.59 9.11
C ASP A 73 -3.75 6.31 8.77
N MET A 74 -2.76 5.54 8.31
CA MET A 74 -1.43 6.02 7.96
C MET A 74 -1.23 6.13 6.44
N TYR A 75 -2.13 5.58 5.64
CA TYR A 75 -1.98 5.51 4.19
C TYR A 75 -2.73 6.63 3.48
N VAL A 76 -3.87 7.10 4.00
CA VAL A 76 -4.70 8.11 3.35
C VAL A 76 -3.90 9.37 3.03
N ASP A 77 -3.20 9.93 4.02
CA ASP A 77 -2.37 11.12 3.81
C ASP A 77 -1.32 10.91 2.72
N ILE A 78 -0.67 9.73 2.71
CA ILE A 78 0.40 9.41 1.76
C ILE A 78 -0.16 9.33 0.35
N PHE A 79 -1.24 8.59 0.13
CA PHE A 79 -1.86 8.46 -1.18
C PHE A 79 -2.45 9.78 -1.66
N MET A 80 -3.12 10.52 -0.77
CA MET A 80 -3.76 11.78 -1.15
C MET A 80 -2.76 12.88 -1.46
N LYS A 81 -1.66 12.99 -0.71
CA LYS A 81 -0.59 13.96 -0.98
C LYS A 81 0.16 13.63 -2.28
N ASN A 82 0.40 12.35 -2.54
CA ASN A 82 1.22 11.93 -3.69
C ASN A 82 0.40 11.55 -4.93
N ARG A 83 -0.93 11.61 -4.92
CA ARG A 83 -1.75 11.24 -6.10
C ARG A 83 -1.38 11.98 -7.39
N PHE A 84 -0.82 13.18 -7.26
CA PHE A 84 -0.37 14.00 -8.39
C PHE A 84 0.95 13.52 -9.01
N THR A 85 1.66 12.58 -8.38
CA THR A 85 2.83 11.94 -8.99
C THR A 85 2.42 10.81 -9.94
N PHE A 86 1.17 10.34 -9.88
CA PHE A 86 0.67 9.34 -10.81
C PHE A 86 0.39 9.95 -12.19
N LYS A 87 0.35 9.10 -13.21
CA LYS A 87 -0.10 9.52 -14.54
C LYS A 87 -1.45 10.21 -14.44
N LYS A 88 -1.63 11.25 -15.28
CA LYS A 88 -2.78 12.16 -15.25
C LYS A 88 -4.14 11.45 -15.22
N GLU A 89 -4.27 10.34 -15.94
CA GLU A 89 -5.50 9.53 -15.99
C GLU A 89 -5.90 8.94 -14.63
N PHE A 90 -4.95 8.72 -13.72
CA PHE A 90 -5.21 8.11 -12.42
C PHE A 90 -5.40 9.12 -11.28
N ILE A 91 -5.17 10.41 -11.49
CA ILE A 91 -5.23 11.42 -10.42
C ILE A 91 -6.59 11.42 -9.70
N ASN A 92 -7.66 11.18 -10.44
CA ASN A 92 -9.04 11.21 -9.96
C ASN A 92 -9.59 9.86 -9.51
N CYS A 93 -8.76 8.80 -9.48
CA CYS A 93 -9.15 7.53 -8.87
C CYS A 93 -9.48 7.73 -7.39
N LYS A 94 -10.29 6.84 -6.82
CA LYS A 94 -10.70 6.85 -5.40
C LYS A 94 -9.56 6.36 -4.49
N TRP A 95 -8.46 7.12 -4.48
CA TRP A 95 -7.24 6.81 -3.73
C TRP A 95 -7.44 6.76 -2.22
N GLU A 96 -8.35 7.57 -1.69
CA GLU A 96 -8.71 7.52 -0.27
C GLU A 96 -9.32 6.17 0.12
N SER A 97 -10.28 5.67 -0.67
CA SER A 97 -10.89 4.34 -0.45
C SER A 97 -9.84 3.24 -0.54
N PHE A 98 -8.93 3.33 -1.52
CA PHE A 98 -7.82 2.39 -1.66
C PHE A 98 -6.84 2.42 -0.48
N ALA A 99 -6.51 3.60 0.02
CA ALA A 99 -5.62 3.76 1.16
C ALA A 99 -6.23 3.19 2.45
N LYS A 100 -7.53 3.41 2.68
CA LYS A 100 -8.28 2.79 3.79
C LYS A 100 -8.30 1.26 3.67
N PHE A 101 -8.46 0.74 2.45
CA PHE A 101 -8.32 -0.70 2.18
C PHE A 101 -6.92 -1.22 2.53
N LEU A 102 -5.85 -0.52 2.16
CA LEU A 102 -4.49 -0.91 2.54
C LEU A 102 -4.25 -0.87 4.05
N PHE A 103 -4.81 0.13 4.73
CA PHE A 103 -4.77 0.19 6.20
C PHE A 103 -5.42 -1.04 6.82
N TYR A 104 -6.55 -1.47 6.27
CA TYR A 104 -7.22 -2.70 6.71
C TYR A 104 -6.33 -3.94 6.54
N ILE A 105 -5.69 -4.09 5.37
CA ILE A 105 -4.76 -5.21 5.11
C ILE A 105 -3.56 -5.15 6.07
N PHE A 106 -3.03 -3.96 6.33
CA PHE A 106 -1.94 -3.79 7.31
C PHE A 106 -2.36 -4.22 8.72
N GLN A 107 -3.53 -3.76 9.19
CA GLN A 107 -4.04 -4.10 10.52
C GLN A 107 -4.27 -5.61 10.66
N THR A 108 -4.88 -6.25 9.67
CA THR A 108 -5.15 -7.70 9.70
C THR A 108 -3.88 -8.54 9.55
N SER A 109 -2.93 -8.15 8.68
CA SER A 109 -1.66 -8.89 8.53
C SER A 109 -0.69 -8.70 9.70
N THR A 110 -0.77 -7.59 10.42
CA THR A 110 0.17 -7.26 11.51
C THR A 110 -0.39 -7.55 12.90
N TYR A 111 -1.70 -7.43 13.11
CA TYR A 111 -2.33 -7.45 14.44
C TYR A 111 -3.51 -8.42 14.58
N PHE A 112 -3.55 -9.51 13.79
CA PHE A 112 -4.73 -10.40 13.71
C PHE A 112 -5.32 -10.82 15.07
N PHE A 113 -4.52 -10.92 16.14
CA PHE A 113 -4.94 -10.65 17.52
C PHE A 113 -3.67 -10.61 18.37
N ASP A 114 -3.05 -9.44 18.58
CA ASP A 114 -1.82 -9.40 19.38
C ASP A 114 -2.11 -9.41 20.89
N LYS A 115 -2.33 -10.62 21.44
CA LYS A 115 -2.40 -10.87 22.89
C LYS A 115 -1.20 -10.30 23.66
N LYS A 116 -0.03 -10.18 23.02
CA LYS A 116 1.23 -9.72 23.63
C LYS A 116 1.33 -8.20 23.68
N HIS A 117 0.76 -7.49 22.71
CA HIS A 117 0.81 -6.02 22.65
C HIS A 117 -0.47 -5.34 23.16
N LYS A 118 -1.54 -6.09 23.48
CA LYS A 118 -2.83 -5.56 24.00
C LYS A 118 -3.38 -4.41 23.15
N VAL A 119 -3.04 -4.37 21.86
CA VAL A 119 -3.57 -3.37 20.95
C VAL A 119 -4.91 -3.91 20.45
N PRO A 120 -6.04 -3.27 20.78
CA PRO A 120 -7.30 -3.63 20.17
C PRO A 120 -7.15 -3.36 18.68
N ASN A 121 -7.37 -4.38 17.86
CA ASN A 121 -7.72 -4.13 16.48
C ASN A 121 -8.97 -3.24 16.55
N VAL A 122 -8.91 -2.05 15.94
CA VAL A 122 -9.90 -0.98 16.09
C VAL A 122 -11.33 -1.45 15.73
N PHE A 123 -11.45 -2.65 15.15
CA PHE A 123 -12.70 -3.22 14.66
C PHE A 123 -13.12 -4.56 15.32
N ILE A 124 -12.39 -5.16 16.28
CA ILE A 124 -12.78 -6.47 16.90
C ILE A 124 -13.76 -6.30 18.08
N ILE A 125 -14.78 -5.45 17.95
CA ILE A 125 -15.93 -5.51 18.88
C ILE A 125 -17.20 -5.62 18.04
N GLY A 126 -17.58 -6.86 17.70
CA GLY A 126 -18.97 -7.21 17.36
C GLY A 126 -19.37 -7.49 15.90
N GLY A 127 -18.47 -7.68 14.91
CA GLY A 127 -18.94 -7.95 13.55
C GLY A 127 -17.88 -8.25 12.47
N GLU A 128 -17.33 -9.46 12.44
CA GLU A 128 -16.39 -9.87 11.36
C GLU A 128 -17.00 -9.81 9.94
N ILE A 129 -18.34 -9.93 9.85
CA ILE A 129 -19.10 -9.82 8.58
C ILE A 129 -19.06 -8.38 8.06
N THR A 130 -19.43 -7.41 8.89
CA THR A 130 -19.45 -5.98 8.53
C THR A 130 -18.06 -5.46 8.17
N ILE A 131 -17.01 -5.98 8.80
CA ILE A 131 -15.63 -5.63 8.49
C ILE A 131 -15.21 -6.11 7.08
N ASN A 132 -15.53 -7.36 6.72
CA ASN A 132 -15.18 -7.88 5.40
C ASN A 132 -16.01 -7.22 4.28
N GLU A 133 -17.25 -6.85 4.58
CA GLU A 133 -18.10 -6.04 3.69
C GLU A 133 -17.47 -4.67 3.45
N GLU A 134 -17.05 -3.98 4.50
CA GLU A 134 -16.42 -2.66 4.40
C GLU A 134 -15.10 -2.73 3.60
N LYS A 135 -14.27 -3.75 3.86
CA LYS A 135 -13.05 -4.01 3.06
C LYS A 135 -13.37 -4.17 1.57
N ARG A 136 -14.39 -4.96 1.25
CA ARG A 136 -14.82 -5.19 -0.14
C ARG A 136 -15.35 -3.90 -0.76
N ARG A 137 -16.18 -3.14 -0.03
CA ARG A 137 -16.72 -1.86 -0.48
C ARG A 137 -15.60 -0.88 -0.84
N LEU A 138 -14.64 -0.66 0.06
CA LEU A 138 -13.50 0.24 -0.16
C LEU A 138 -12.66 -0.15 -1.38
N PHE A 139 -12.42 -1.46 -1.57
CA PHE A 139 -11.68 -1.94 -2.74
C PHE A 139 -12.46 -1.77 -4.05
N ASN A 140 -13.77 -2.06 -4.03
CA ASN A 140 -14.64 -1.93 -5.19
C ASN A 140 -14.78 -0.47 -5.64
N GLU A 141 -14.91 0.47 -4.71
CA GLU A 141 -14.93 1.91 -5.03
C GLU A 141 -13.68 2.36 -5.79
N PHE A 142 -12.51 1.86 -5.38
CA PHE A 142 -11.28 2.11 -6.11
C PHE A 142 -11.28 1.42 -7.48
N ALA A 143 -11.66 0.14 -7.55
CA ALA A 143 -11.67 -0.63 -8.77
C ALA A 143 -12.60 -0.03 -9.84
N GLU A 144 -13.81 0.36 -9.47
CA GLU A 144 -14.78 1.04 -10.35
C GLU A 144 -14.26 2.40 -10.83
N SER A 145 -13.54 3.13 -9.96
CA SER A 145 -12.91 4.39 -10.39
C SER A 145 -11.77 4.16 -11.39
N LEU A 146 -11.05 3.05 -11.26
CA LEU A 146 -9.94 2.69 -12.14
C LEU A 146 -10.41 2.14 -13.49
N GLU A 147 -11.49 1.35 -13.48
CA GLU A 147 -12.12 0.82 -14.70
C GLU A 147 -12.51 1.93 -15.67
N LYS A 148 -13.02 3.05 -15.14
CA LYS A 148 -13.42 4.23 -15.93
C LYS A 148 -12.27 4.93 -16.64
N VAL A 149 -11.03 4.71 -16.21
CA VAL A 149 -9.87 5.50 -16.68
C VAL A 149 -8.78 4.66 -17.35
N SER A 150 -8.87 3.32 -17.34
CA SER A 150 -7.83 2.49 -17.95
C SER A 150 -8.32 1.17 -18.52
N ILE A 151 -7.97 0.93 -19.80
CA ILE A 151 -8.16 -0.37 -20.45
C ILE A 151 -7.37 -1.50 -19.77
N ASN A 152 -6.32 -1.16 -19.00
CA ASN A 152 -5.50 -2.12 -18.27
C ASN A 152 -6.00 -2.35 -16.83
N PHE A 153 -7.20 -1.89 -16.44
CA PHE A 153 -7.70 -2.03 -15.06
C PHE A 153 -7.60 -3.45 -14.51
N ASN A 154 -7.98 -4.46 -15.31
CA ASN A 154 -7.90 -5.88 -14.93
C ASN A 154 -6.47 -6.30 -14.55
N PHE A 155 -5.48 -5.79 -15.26
CA PHE A 155 -4.08 -6.04 -14.92
C PHE A 155 -3.74 -5.40 -13.57
N TYR A 156 -4.08 -4.12 -13.39
CA TYR A 156 -3.79 -3.38 -12.15
C TYR A 156 -4.39 -4.09 -10.93
N ILE A 157 -5.68 -4.42 -10.99
CA ILE A 157 -6.40 -5.12 -9.93
C ILE A 157 -5.76 -6.46 -9.61
N LYS A 158 -5.44 -7.27 -10.63
CA LYS A 158 -4.78 -8.57 -10.41
C LYS A 158 -3.41 -8.42 -9.73
N GLN A 159 -2.60 -7.44 -10.12
CA GLN A 159 -1.30 -7.22 -9.50
C GLN A 159 -1.40 -6.71 -8.07
N ILE A 160 -2.31 -5.77 -7.80
CA ILE A 160 -2.57 -5.26 -6.45
C ILE A 160 -2.96 -6.42 -5.54
N LEU A 161 -3.94 -7.24 -5.95
CA LEU A 161 -4.40 -8.40 -5.19
C LEU A 161 -3.29 -9.43 -4.98
N LYS A 162 -2.36 -9.59 -5.92
CA LYS A 162 -1.19 -10.47 -5.77
C LYS A 162 -0.22 -9.96 -4.69
N TRP A 163 -0.10 -8.65 -4.51
CA TRP A 163 0.83 -8.07 -3.53
C TRP A 163 0.23 -7.89 -2.14
N VAL A 164 -1.09 -7.79 -2.02
CA VAL A 164 -1.80 -7.61 -0.74
C VAL A 164 -2.34 -8.92 -0.14
N LYS A 165 -2.30 -10.03 -0.89
CA LYS A 165 -2.49 -11.40 -0.39
C LYS A 165 -1.21 -11.92 0.23
#